data_AF-A0A3B9I4I1-F1
#
_entry.id   AF-A0A3B9I4I1-F1
#
_cell.length_a   1.000
_cell.length_b   1.000
_cell.length_c   1.000
_cell.angle_alpha   90.00
_cell.angle_beta   90.00
_cell.angle_gamma   90.00
#
_symmetry.space_group_name_H-M   'P 1'
#
loop_
_entity.id
_entity.type
_entity.pdbx_description
1 polymer ?
#
loop_
_entity_poly.entity_id
_entity_poly.type
_entity_poly.pdbx_seq_one_letter_code
_entity_poly.pdbx_strand_id
1 'polypeptide(L)' 'MANNISKVAVLGAGVMGSSIAAHFAGTGCKVILMDMVPSELTEDEKLKGLSIEDALIRNKFAMMGKNSILNP' A
#
# COMPACT_ATOMS: atom_id res chain seq x y z
N MET A 1 -29.42 2.15 13.90
CA MET A 1 -28.03 2.07 14.38
C MET A 1 -27.13 1.99 13.17
N ALA A 2 -26.18 2.91 13.02
CA ALA A 2 -25.20 2.83 11.94
C ALA A 2 -24.18 1.74 12.28
N ASN A 3 -23.81 0.91 11.30
CA ASN A 3 -22.76 -0.09 11.49
C ASN A 3 -21.44 0.65 11.79
N ASN A 4 -20.82 0.34 12.93
CA ASN A 4 -19.59 0.99 13.34
C ASN A 4 -18.40 0.43 12.52
N ILE A 5 -17.81 1.25 11.66
CA ILE A 5 -16.69 0.83 10.80
C ILE A 5 -15.37 1.05 11.56
N SER A 6 -14.76 -0.05 11.99
CA SER A 6 -13.48 -0.03 12.70
C SER A 6 -12.28 -0.45 11.84
N LYS A 7 -12.53 -1.08 10.69
CA LYS A 7 -11.51 -1.55 9.76
C LYS A 7 -11.91 -1.25 8.32
N VAL A 8 -10.96 -0.77 7.52
CA VAL A 8 -11.15 -0.44 6.10
C VAL A 8 -10.05 -1.10 5.28
N ALA A 9 -10.42 -1.75 4.18
CA ALA A 9 -9.47 -2.20 3.17
C ALA A 9 -9.63 -1.33 1.92
N VAL A 10 -8.52 -0.79 1.42
CA VAL A 10 -8.46 0.02 0.19
C VAL A 10 -7.64 -0.75 -0.84
N LEU A 11 -8.23 -1.00 -2.00
CA LEU A 11 -7.60 -1.68 -3.13
C LEU A 11 -7.16 -0.64 -4.16
N GLY A 12 -5.86 -0.59 -4.42
CA GLY A 12 -5.18 0.43 -5.23
C GLY A 12 -4.46 1.46 -4.35
N ALA A 13 -3.16 1.62 -4.58
CA ALA A 13 -2.26 2.52 -3.86
C ALA A 13 -1.77 3.70 -4.72
N GLY A 14 -2.46 3.99 -5.82
CA GLY A 14 -2.32 5.25 -6.55
C GLY A 14 -2.73 6.48 -5.71
N VAL A 15 -2.66 7.67 -6.30
CA VAL A 15 -2.91 8.95 -5.61
C VAL A 15 -4.23 8.98 -4.84
N MET A 16 -5.33 8.54 -5.48
CA MET A 16 -6.66 8.52 -4.85
C MET A 16 -6.74 7.49 -3.72
N GLY A 17 -6.32 6.25 -3.97
CA GLY A 17 -6.43 5.17 -2.99
C GLY A 17 -5.60 5.44 -1.73
N SER A 18 -4.39 5.95 -1.90
CA SER A 18 -3.53 6.34 -0.78
C SER A 18 -4.11 7.51 0.02
N SER A 19 -4.72 8.51 -0.64
CA SER A 19 -5.42 9.61 0.04
C SER A 19 -6.66 9.15 0.82
N ILE A 20 -7.45 8.23 0.24
CA ILE A 20 -8.61 7.64 0.92
C ILE A 20 -8.17 6.84 2.15
N ALA A 21 -7.12 6.01 2.00
CA ALA A 21 -6.56 5.25 3.10
C ALA A 21 -6.06 6.17 4.23
N ALA A 22 -5.39 7.26 3.90
CA ALA A 22 -4.92 8.23 4.86
C ALA A 22 -6.07 8.95 5.59
N HIS A 23 -7.15 9.30 4.88
CA HIS A 23 -8.33 9.89 5.50
C HIS A 23 -8.93 8.98 6.58
N PHE A 24 -9.13 7.70 6.29
CA PHE A 24 -9.62 6.73 7.28
C PHE A 24 -8.61 6.43 8.40
N ALA A 25 -7.31 6.41 8.09
CA ALA A 25 -6.29 6.22 9.12
C ALA A 25 -6.29 7.39 10.12
N GLY A 26 -6.50 8.62 9.63
CA GLY A 26 -6.62 9.82 10.46
C GLY A 26 -7.85 9.84 11.39
N THR A 27 -8.92 9.13 11.04
CA THR A 27 -10.11 9.00 11.91
C THR A 27 -9.96 7.90 12.98
N GLY A 28 -8.83 7.18 13.00
CA GLY A 28 -8.57 6.08 13.93
C GLY A 28 -9.06 4.72 13.48
N CYS A 29 -9.55 4.59 12.24
CA CYS A 29 -9.86 3.27 11.66
C CYS A 29 -8.56 2.50 11.39
N LYS A 30 -8.59 1.17 11.56
CA LYS A 30 -7.48 0.32 11.10
C LYS A 30 -7.58 0.16 9.59
N VAL A 31 -6.56 0.61 8.86
CA VAL A 31 -6.58 0.61 7.39
C VAL A 31 -5.59 -0.40 6.83
N ILE A 32 -6.04 -1.20 5.86
CA ILE A 32 -5.20 -2.06 5.03
C ILE A 32 -5.19 -1.45 3.62
N LEU A 33 -4.01 -1.06 3.15
CA LEU A 33 -3.80 -0.60 1.77
C LEU A 33 -3.15 -1.72 0.97
N MET A 34 -3.77 -2.14 -0.12
CA MET A 34 -3.28 -3.21 -0.99
C MET A 34 -3.20 -2.73 -2.42
N ASP A 35 -2.26 -3.28 -3.17
CA ASP A 35 -2.14 -3.06 -4.61
C ASP A 35 -1.66 -4.36 -5.28
N MET A 36 -1.56 -4.35 -6.60
CA MET A 36 -1.03 -5.45 -7.40
C MET A 36 0.38 -5.83 -6.97
N VAL A 37 0.75 -7.10 -7.17
CA VAL A 37 2.13 -7.56 -7.02
C VAL A 37 2.90 -7.24 -8.30
N PRO A 38 4.14 -6.72 -8.23
CA PRO A 38 4.97 -6.55 -9.42
C PRO A 38 5.15 -7.87 -10.18
N SER A 39 4.96 -7.84 -11.50
CA SER A 39 5.17 -9.02 -12.36
C SER A 39 6.64 -9.27 -12.70
N GLU A 40 7.48 -8.25 -12.52
CA GLU A 40 8.90 -8.28 -12.84
C GLU A 40 9.72 -7.47 -11.83
N LEU A 41 10.99 -7.83 -11.71
CA LEU A 41 11.98 -7.11 -10.90
C LEU A 41 12.69 -6.07 -11.76
N THR A 42 13.03 -4.93 -11.15
CA THR A 42 13.96 -3.98 -11.77
C THR A 42 15.39 -4.52 -11.76
N GLU A 43 16.27 -3.96 -12.59
CA GLU A 43 17.69 -4.33 -12.60
C GLU A 43 18.34 -4.12 -11.23
N ASP A 44 18.03 -3.02 -10.54
CA ASP A 44 18.52 -2.76 -9.19
C ASP A 44 18.04 -3.80 -8.16
N GLU A 45 16.81 -4.30 -8.31
CA GLU A 45 16.25 -5.33 -7.43
C GLU A 45 16.93 -6.69 -7.69
N LYS A 46 17.20 -7.02 -8.96
CA LYS A 46 17.98 -8.21 -9.33
C LYS A 46 19.40 -8.14 -8.81
N LEU A 47 20.08 -6.99 -8.93
CA LEU A 47 21.44 -6.78 -8.41
C LEU A 47 21.50 -6.91 -6.88
N LYS A 48 20.41 -6.60 -6.18
CA LYS A 48 20.25 -6.80 -4.73
C LYS A 48 19.90 -8.24 -4.34
N GLY A 49 19.75 -9.15 -5.32
CA GLY A 49 19.42 -10.56 -5.09
C GLY A 49 17.98 -10.79 -4.60
N LEU A 50 17.07 -9.86 -4.87
CA LEU A 50 15.65 -10.00 -4.51
C LEU A 50 14.93 -10.93 -5.48
N SER A 51 13.84 -11.55 -5.00
CA SER A 51 12.93 -12.39 -5.78
C SER A 51 11.50 -11.80 -5.81
N ILE A 52 10.65 -12.30 -6.71
CA ILE A 52 9.24 -11.86 -6.83
C ILE A 52 8.42 -12.26 -5.59
N GLU A 53 8.86 -13.29 -4.88
CA GLU A 53 8.24 -13.82 -3.67
C GLU A 53 8.54 -12.96 -2.44
N ASP A 54 9.61 -12.14 -2.48
CA ASP A 54 9.99 -11.30 -1.34
C ASP A 54 8.88 -10.33 -0.96
N ALA A 55 8.57 -10.27 0.34
CA ALA A 55 7.54 -9.39 0.87
C ALA A 55 7.79 -7.91 0.52
N LEU A 56 9.06 -7.51 0.40
CA LEU A 56 9.46 -6.17 -0.02
C LEU A 56 9.00 -5.87 -1.46
N ILE A 57 9.18 -6.83 -2.37
CA ILE A 57 8.73 -6.72 -3.77
C ILE A 57 7.22 -6.79 -3.84
N ARG A 58 6.60 -7.77 -3.18
CA ARG A 58 5.14 -7.97 -3.20
C ARG A 58 4.36 -6.78 -2.67
N ASN A 59 4.90 -6.07 -1.68
CA ASN A 59 4.26 -4.89 -1.08
C ASN A 59 4.72 -3.57 -1.71
N LYS A 60 5.59 -3.59 -2.74
CA LYS A 60 6.25 -2.40 -3.30
C LYS A 60 5.27 -1.27 -3.64
N PHE A 61 4.21 -1.55 -4.40
CA PHE A 61 3.24 -0.53 -4.81
C PHE A 61 2.44 0.04 -3.62
N ALA A 62 1.97 -0.83 -2.72
CA ALA A 62 1.27 -0.40 -1.50
C ALA A 62 2.16 0.48 -0.60
N MET A 63 3.43 0.12 -0.45
CA MET A 63 4.39 0.88 0.35
C MET A 63 4.75 2.22 -0.30
N MET A 64 4.87 2.27 -1.63
CA MET A 64 5.08 3.54 -2.34
C MET A 64 3.89 4.49 -2.17
N GLY A 65 2.67 4.00 -2.33
CA GLY A 65 1.46 4.81 -2.10
C GLY A 65 1.33 5.33 -0.67
N LYS A 66 1.67 4.50 0.33
CA LYS A 66 1.75 4.95 1.72
C LYS A 66 2.80 6.05 1.91
N ASN A 67 4.00 5.86 1.35
CA ASN A 67 5.12 6.78 1.55
C ASN A 67 4.87 8.16 0.91
N SER A 68 4.17 8.22 -0.23
CA SER A 68 3.86 9.48 -0.89
C SER A 68 2.91 10.38 -0.09
N ILE A 69 2.08 9.81 0.78
CA ILE A 69 1.19 10.58 1.67
C ILE A 69 1.89 10.95 2.98
N LEU A 70 2.84 10.13 3.44
CA LEU A 70 3.59 10.40 4.68
C LEU A 70 4.69 11.46 4.49
N ASN A 71 5.23 11.60 3.27
CA ASN A 71 6.28 12.57 2.94
C ASN A 71 5.89 13.30 1.64
N PRO A 72 4.89 14.20 1.70
CA PRO A 72 4.33 14.87 0.53
C PRO A 72 5.29 15.89 -0.11
#